data_AF-A0A6P0X0G1-F1
#
_entry.id   AF-A0A6P0X0G1-F1
#
_cell.length_a   1.000
_cell.length_b   1.000
_cell.length_c   1.000
_cell.angle_alpha   90.00
_cell.angle_beta   90.00
_cell.angle_gamma   90.00
#
_symmetry.space_group_name_H-M   'P 1'
#
loop_
_entity.id
_entity.type
_entity.pdbx_description
1 polymer ?
#
loop_
_entity_poly.entity_id
_entity_poly.type
_entity_poly.pdbx_seq_one_letter_code
_entity_poly.pdbx_strand_id
1 'polypeptide(L)'
;MKTPDVLAEVRYVTDVNGNKTEVLVPVRVWQALLTSWQELISQLEDKEDSAILKEWLEKRAAGEIKMVALETLEQELITDGLLPS
;
A
#
# COMPACT_ATOMS: atom_id res chain seq x y z
N MET A 1 -12.77 9.29 12.22
CA MET A 1 -13.16 8.73 13.53
C MET A 1 -11.95 8.85 14.44
N LYS A 2 -12.04 9.49 15.61
CA LYS A 2 -10.88 9.64 16.50
C LYS A 2 -10.63 8.31 17.23
N THR A 3 -9.40 7.82 17.19
CA THR A 3 -8.96 6.52 17.75
C THR A 3 -9.39 6.22 19.20
N PRO A 4 -9.46 7.20 20.13
CA PRO A 4 -9.87 6.93 21.51
C PRO A 4 -11.31 6.46 21.67
N ASP A 5 -12.23 6.96 20.84
CA ASP A 5 -13.67 6.64 20.95
C ASP A 5 -13.98 5.20 20.53
N VAL A 6 -13.13 4.65 19.65
CA VAL A 6 -13.26 3.30 19.09
C VAL A 6 -12.87 2.22 20.10
N LEU A 7 -11.83 2.50 20.89
CA LEU A 7 -11.33 1.58 21.92
C LEU A 7 -12.33 1.40 23.06
N ALA A 8 -13.20 2.38 23.30
CA ALA A 8 -14.27 2.30 24.29
C ALA A 8 -15.36 1.27 23.91
N GLU A 9 -15.46 0.89 22.64
CA GLU A 9 -16.47 -0.07 22.16
C GLU A 9 -15.97 -1.52 22.13
N VAL A 10 -14.67 -1.72 22.32
CA VAL A 10 -14.04 -3.04 22.32
C VAL A 10 -14.30 -3.73 23.66
N ARG A 11 -14.80 -4.96 23.61
CA ARG A 11 -15.02 -5.80 24.80
C ARG A 11 -14.09 -7.00 24.79
N TYR A 12 -13.76 -7.49 25.98
CA TYR A 12 -12.95 -8.70 26.14
C TYR A 12 -13.80 -9.82 26.71
N VAL A 13 -13.65 -11.02 26.17
CA VAL A 13 -14.16 -12.25 26.79
C VAL A 13 -13.07 -12.78 27.72
N THR A 14 -13.46 -13.11 28.96
CA THR A 14 -12.55 -13.66 29.96
C THR A 14 -12.89 -15.09 30.29
N ASP A 15 -11.88 -15.94 30.50
CA ASP A 15 -12.06 -17.29 31.03
C ASP A 15 -12.45 -17.27 32.52
N VAL A 16 -12.67 -18.46 33.10
CA VAL A 16 -13.02 -18.63 34.52
C VAL A 16 -11.93 -18.16 35.49
N ASN A 17 -10.70 -17.98 35.00
CA ASN A 17 -9.56 -17.49 35.76
C ASN A 17 -9.34 -15.97 35.59
N GLY A 18 -10.18 -15.30 34.80
CA GLY A 18 -10.07 -13.87 34.49
C GLY A 18 -9.07 -13.54 33.38
N ASN A 19 -8.52 -14.53 32.67
CA ASN A 19 -7.64 -14.29 31.53
C ASN A 19 -8.46 -13.87 30.32
N LYS A 20 -8.04 -12.82 29.62
CA LYS A 20 -8.69 -12.39 28.36
C LYS A 20 -8.36 -13.39 27.25
N THR A 21 -9.36 -14.08 26.73
CA THR A 21 -9.20 -15.09 25.69
C THR A 21 -9.58 -14.56 24.31
N GLU A 22 -10.55 -13.66 24.24
CA GLU A 22 -11.08 -13.13 22.97
C GLU A 22 -11.38 -11.64 23.07
N VAL A 23 -11.52 -11.02 21.90
CA VAL A 23 -11.89 -9.62 21.74
C VAL A 23 -13.12 -9.52 20.87
N LEU A 24 -14.18 -8.90 21.39
CA LEU A 24 -15.38 -8.56 20.64
C LEU A 24 -15.26 -7.12 20.16
N VAL A 25 -15.20 -6.98 18.83
CA VAL A 25 -15.13 -5.70 18.15
C VAL A 25 -16.43 -5.48 17.38
N PRO A 26 -17.11 -4.34 17.53
CA PRO A 26 -18.27 -4.03 16.70
C PRO A 26 -17.92 -4.09 15.21
N VAL A 27 -18.80 -4.67 14.40
CA VAL A 27 -18.57 -4.83 12.95
C VAL A 27 -18.22 -3.50 12.28
N ARG A 28 -18.91 -2.42 12.66
CA ARG A 28 -18.62 -1.06 12.16
C ARG A 28 -17.18 -0.61 12.41
N VAL A 29 -16.64 -0.96 13.57
CA VAL A 29 -15.27 -0.62 13.97
C VAL A 29 -14.28 -1.45 13.16
N TRP A 30 -14.56 -2.75 13.00
CA TRP A 30 -13.73 -3.64 12.20
C TRP A 30 -13.68 -3.21 10.72
N GLN A 31 -14.82 -2.85 10.14
CA GLN A 31 -14.90 -2.34 8.77
C GLN A 31 -14.11 -1.03 8.62
N ALA A 32 -14.26 -0.09 9.55
CA ALA A 32 -13.51 1.16 9.51
C ALA A 32 -12.00 0.93 9.62
N LEU A 33 -11.56 -0.05 10.43
CA LEU A 33 -10.16 -0.43 10.53
C LEU A 33 -9.63 -0.99 9.20
N LEU A 34 -10.36 -1.92 8.59
CA LEU A 34 -10.01 -2.51 7.30
C LEU A 34 -9.90 -1.45 6.20
N THR A 35 -10.87 -0.54 6.10
CA THR A 35 -10.83 0.57 5.15
C THR A 35 -9.63 1.47 5.40
N SER A 36 -9.31 1.78 6.66
CA SER A 36 -8.14 2.60 7.00
C SER A 36 -6.83 1.93 6.62
N TRP A 37 -6.75 0.60 6.72
CA TRP A 37 -5.58 -0.16 6.29
C TRP A 37 -5.43 -0.21 4.78
N GLN A 38 -6.54 -0.39 4.05
CA GLN A 38 -6.53 -0.35 2.59
C GLN A 38 -6.03 1.01 2.09
N GLU A 39 -6.56 2.10 2.66
CA GLU A 39 -6.12 3.46 2.35
C GLU A 39 -4.63 3.66 2.64
N LEU A 40 -4.15 3.15 3.78
CA LEU A 40 -2.74 3.25 4.14
C LEU A 40 -1.84 2.50 3.14
N ILE A 41 -2.26 1.32 2.69
CA ILE A 41 -1.52 0.54 1.68
C ILE A 41 -1.42 1.35 0.38
N SER A 42 -2.55 1.88 -0.12
CA SER A 42 -2.54 2.70 -1.33
C SER A 42 -1.66 3.94 -1.20
N GLN A 43 -1.69 4.63 -0.06
CA GLN A 43 -0.81 5.77 0.18
C GLN A 43 0.69 5.39 0.25
N LEU A 44 1.01 4.18 0.71
CA LEU A 44 2.38 3.67 0.72
C LEU A 44 2.85 3.34 -0.70
N GLU A 45 2.02 2.69 -1.50
CA GLU A 45 2.28 2.38 -2.92
C GLU A 45 2.50 3.69 -3.71
N ASP A 46 1.59 4.67 -3.59
CA ASP A 46 1.71 5.97 -4.25
C ASP A 46 3.02 6.69 -3.88
N LYS A 47 3.44 6.57 -2.61
CA LYS A 47 4.67 7.19 -2.11
C LYS A 47 5.91 6.48 -2.66
N GLU A 48 5.88 5.16 -2.77
CA GLU A 48 6.95 4.36 -3.38
C GLU A 48 7.10 4.70 -4.87
N ASP A 49 6.01 4.68 -5.63
CA ASP A 49 5.99 5.04 -7.05
C ASP A 49 6.50 6.47 -7.28
N SER A 50 6.06 7.41 -6.45
CA SER A 50 6.53 8.80 -6.50
C SER A 50 8.03 8.92 -6.21
N ALA A 51 8.56 8.12 -5.28
CA ALA A 51 9.97 8.11 -4.94
C ALA A 51 10.82 7.52 -6.08
N ILE A 52 10.37 6.42 -6.69
CA ILE A 52 11.01 5.79 -7.85
C ILE A 52 11.06 6.77 -9.02
N LEU A 53 9.93 7.42 -9.34
CA LEU A 53 9.85 8.41 -10.41
C LEU A 53 10.80 9.59 -10.14
N LYS A 54 10.82 10.09 -8.91
CA LYS A 54 11.69 11.19 -8.52
C LYS A 54 13.17 10.83 -8.67
N GLU A 55 13.59 9.67 -8.17
CA GLU A 55 14.96 9.18 -8.31
C GLU A 55 15.36 9.06 -9.79
N TRP A 56 14.47 8.50 -10.62
CA TRP A 56 14.70 8.40 -12.05
C TRP A 56 14.88 9.77 -12.71
N LEU A 57 14.04 10.75 -12.36
CA LEU A 57 14.15 12.12 -12.88
C LEU A 57 15.46 12.80 -12.45
N GLU A 58 15.90 12.58 -11.20
CA GLU A 58 17.17 13.11 -10.68
C GLU A 58 18.36 12.51 -11.44
N LYS A 59 18.39 11.18 -11.60
CA LYS A 59 19.44 10.48 -12.37
C LYS A 59 19.45 10.90 -13.84
N ARG A 60 18.27 11.12 -14.44
CA ARG A 60 18.15 11.68 -15.79
C ARG A 60 18.73 13.09 -15.87
N ALA A 61 18.41 13.96 -14.91
CA ALA A 61 18.93 15.33 -14.86
C ALA A 61 20.46 15.36 -14.67
N ALA A 62 21.01 14.40 -13.93
CA ALA A 62 22.45 14.18 -13.79
C ALA A 62 23.13 13.57 -15.03
N GLY A 63 22.34 13.14 -16.04
CA GLY A 63 22.85 12.49 -17.25
C GLY A 63 23.28 11.02 -17.05
N GLU A 64 22.92 10.42 -15.92
CA GLU A 64 23.26 9.04 -15.55
C GLU A 64 22.36 8.00 -16.24
N ILE A 65 21.16 8.42 -16.66
CA ILE A 65 20.20 7.59 -17.40
C ILE A 65 20.03 8.15 -18.81
N LYS A 66 20.14 7.25 -19.80
CA LYS A 66 19.84 7.57 -21.20
C LYS A 66 18.40 7.23 -21.50
N MET A 67 17.69 8.16 -22.13
CA MET A 67 16.38 7.88 -22.72
C MET A 67 16.60 6.95 -23.92
N VAL A 68 15.74 5.93 -24.05
CA VAL A 68 15.60 5.17 -25.29
C VAL A 68 14.48 5.78 -26.13
N ALA A 69 14.56 5.62 -27.44
CA ALA A 69 13.45 5.98 -28.32
C ALA A 69 12.26 5.05 -28.05
N LEU A 70 11.03 5.55 -28.25
CA LEU A 70 9.83 4.75 -27.97
C LEU A 70 9.81 3.47 -28.79
N GLU A 71 10.23 3.55 -30.05
CA GLU A 71 10.31 2.42 -30.98
C GLU A 71 11.32 1.36 -30.49
N THR A 72 12.39 1.79 -29.82
CA THR A 72 13.36 0.87 -29.21
C THR A 72 12.75 0.15 -28.01
N LEU A 73 12.03 0.86 -27.16
CA LEU A 73 11.32 0.25 -26.01
C LEU A 73 10.24 -0.73 -26.48
N GLU A 74 9.44 -0.36 -27.48
CA GLU A 74 8.39 -1.24 -28.04
C GLU A 74 8.99 -2.53 -28.59
N GLN A 75 10.11 -2.43 -29.31
CA GLN A 75 10.80 -3.61 -29.84
C GLN A 75 11.39 -4.51 -28.74
N GLU A 76 11.94 -3.92 -27.67
CA GLU A 76 12.40 -4.66 -26.49
C GLU A 76 11.24 -5.39 -25.81
N LEU A 77 10.11 -4.72 -25.59
CA LEU A 77 8.93 -5.32 -24.98
C LEU A 77 8.30 -6.44 -25.83
N ILE A 78 8.31 -6.31 -27.16
CA ILE A 78 7.91 -7.40 -28.07
C ILE A 78 8.89 -8.57 -27.94
N THR A 79 10.19 -8.29 -27.89
CA THR A 79 11.24 -9.33 -27.76
C THR A 79 11.12 -10.09 -26.45
N ASP A 80 10.77 -9.41 -25.37
CA ASP A 80 10.55 -9.99 -24.04
C ASP A 80 9.17 -10.67 -23.90
N GLY A 81 8.33 -10.62 -24.95
CA GLY A 81 6.99 -11.23 -24.96
C GLY A 81 5.95 -10.49 -24.11
N LEU A 82 6.22 -9.23 -23.76
CA LEU A 82 5.34 -8.37 -22.97
C LEU A 82 4.33 -7.61 -23.84
N LEU A 83 4.60 -7.50 -25.15
CA LEU A 83 3.68 -6.96 -26.16
C LEU A 83 3.49 -7.95 -27.32
N PRO A 84 2.32 -7.96 -27.98
CA PRO A 84 2.14 -8.71 -29.21
C PRO A 84 2.99 -8.12 -30.34
N SER A 85 3.54 -9.02 -31.17
CA SER A 85 4.33 -8.73 -32.37
C SER A 85 3.47 -8.28 -33.54
#